data_AF-A0A7L4NWS2-F1
#
_entry.id   AF-A0A7L4NWS2-F1
#
_cell.length_a   1.000
_cell.length_b   1.000
_cell.length_c   1.000
_cell.angle_alpha   90.00
_cell.angle_beta   90.00
_cell.angle_gamma   90.00
#
_symmetry.space_group_name_H-M   'P 1'
#
loop_
_entity.id
_entity.type
_entity.pdbx_description
1 polymer ?
#
loop_
_entity_poly.entity_id
_entity_poly.type
_entity_poly.pdbx_seq_one_letter_code
_entity_poly.pdbx_strand_id
1 'polypeptide(L)'
;MFIKIRRDTLIILMLAFMLILSGRVMSYVSYASSDDTGQGVPIAGVIVKGNDIVPTATIKGLAADVGFRSGSYIQGDTLVTSKRKVPLEGAINNAEIAVSYAAIPGTQIYPITAVDVKVDKITGIVTINVIEDFQAVVVK
;
A
#
# COMPACT_ATOMS: atom_id res chain seq x y z
N MET A 1 38.95 -3.35 17.83
CA MET A 1 38.99 -2.07 17.10
C MET A 1 37.91 -1.17 17.69
N PHE A 2 38.27 -0.34 18.67
CA PHE A 2 37.32 0.59 19.28
C PHE A 2 37.18 1.81 18.39
N ILE A 3 36.00 2.01 17.81
CA ILE A 3 35.70 3.21 17.04
C ILE A 3 35.78 4.39 18.01
N LYS A 4 36.81 5.24 17.88
CA LYS A 4 36.90 6.53 18.59
C LYS A 4 35.94 7.52 17.94
N ILE A 5 34.66 7.45 18.30
CA ILE A 5 33.66 8.43 17.93
C ILE A 5 33.77 9.65 18.86
N ARG A 6 33.75 10.86 18.29
CA ARG A 6 33.68 12.11 19.07
C ARG A 6 32.31 12.22 19.74
N ARG A 7 32.29 12.73 20.98
CA ARG A 7 31.07 12.85 21.80
C ARG A 7 29.93 13.55 21.09
N ASP A 8 30.23 14.58 20.31
CA ASP A 8 29.23 15.36 19.57
C ASP A 8 28.57 14.53 18.45
N THR A 9 29.35 13.70 17.75
CA THR A 9 28.82 12.77 16.74
C THR A 9 27.92 11.71 17.36
N LEU A 10 28.23 11.26 18.59
CA LEU A 10 27.41 10.30 19.33
C LEU A 10 26.06 10.91 19.75
N ILE A 11 26.06 12.18 20.20
CA ILE A 11 24.84 12.91 20.56
C ILE A 11 23.93 13.07 19.35
N ILE A 12 24.48 13.46 18.19
CA ILE A 12 23.70 13.62 16.95
C ILE A 12 23.08 12.28 16.53
N LEU A 13 23.84 11.19 16.58
CA LEU A 13 23.35 9.87 16.20
C LEU A 13 22.23 9.37 17.13
N MET A 14 22.38 9.59 18.43
CA MET A 14 21.38 9.23 19.43
C MET A 14 20.09 10.04 19.23
N LEU A 15 20.20 11.33 18.94
CA LEU A 15 19.06 12.21 18.72
C LEU A 15 18.30 11.83 17.44
N ALA A 16 19.02 11.51 16.36
CA ALA A 16 18.42 10.99 15.13
C ALA A 16 17.67 9.67 15.36
N PHE A 17 18.27 8.74 16.13
CA PHE A 17 17.61 7.49 16.49
C PHE A 17 16.32 7.73 17.30
N MET A 18 16.35 8.65 18.26
CA MET A 18 15.18 9.00 19.09
C MET A 18 14.04 9.60 18.25
N LEU A 19 14.37 10.44 17.25
CA LEU A 19 13.39 11.02 16.32
C LEU A 19 12.74 9.95 15.42
N ILE A 20 13.53 9.02 14.88
CA ILE A 20 12.98 7.91 14.07
C ILE A 20 12.08 7.01 14.94
N LEU A 21 12.52 6.68 16.16
CA LEU A 21 11.77 5.83 17.07
C LEU A 21 10.44 6.46 17.50
N SER A 22 10.44 7.75 17.85
CA SER A 22 9.22 8.48 18.23
C SER A 22 8.21 8.57 17.08
N GLY A 23 8.67 8.79 15.84
CA GLY A 23 7.81 8.73 14.66
C GLY A 23 7.09 7.39 14.52
N ARG A 24 7.81 6.27 14.68
CA ARG A 24 7.19 4.93 14.60
C ARG A 24 6.26 4.64 15.78
N VAL A 25 6.60 5.07 16.98
CA VAL A 25 5.74 4.91 18.17
C VAL A 25 4.44 5.71 18.00
N MET A 26 4.50 6.92 17.46
CA MET A 26 3.32 7.73 17.20
C MET A 26 2.35 7.04 16.23
N SER A 27 2.85 6.44 15.15
CA SER A 27 2.05 5.63 14.22
C SER A 27 1.41 4.40 14.88
N TYR A 28 2.08 3.81 15.88
CA TYR A 28 1.55 2.67 16.64
C TYR A 28 0.48 3.10 17.65
N VAL A 29 0.69 4.23 18.33
CA VAL A 29 -0.29 4.75 19.30
C VAL A 29 -1.55 5.22 18.59
N SER A 30 -1.43 5.90 17.45
CA SER A 30 -2.60 6.27 16.63
C SER A 30 -3.40 5.05 16.15
N TYR A 31 -2.73 3.92 15.92
CA TYR A 31 -3.37 2.65 15.59
C TYR A 31 -4.12 2.04 16.79
N ALA A 32 -3.56 2.12 18.00
CA ALA A 32 -4.19 1.59 19.20
C ALA A 32 -5.31 2.48 19.75
N SER A 33 -5.24 3.79 19.51
CA SER A 33 -6.18 4.79 20.02
C SER A 33 -7.34 5.10 19.06
N SER A 34 -7.44 4.43 17.91
CA SER A 34 -8.60 4.60 17.03
C SER A 34 -9.80 3.90 17.66
N ASP A 35 -10.62 4.67 18.39
CA ASP A 35 -11.84 4.20 19.04
C ASP A 35 -12.82 3.53 18.06
N ASP A 36 -13.42 2.42 18.52
CA ASP A 36 -14.19 1.44 17.75
C ASP A 36 -15.67 1.86 17.51
N THR A 37 -15.92 3.14 17.27
CA THR A 37 -17.28 3.70 17.28
C THR A 37 -17.61 4.49 16.02
N GLY A 38 -17.94 3.75 14.98
CA GLY A 38 -18.51 4.24 13.73
C GLY A 38 -18.19 3.23 12.64
N GLN A 39 -19.21 2.61 12.04
CA GLN A 39 -19.01 1.73 10.87
C GLN A 39 -18.09 2.46 9.89
N GLY A 40 -16.85 1.98 9.76
CA GLY A 40 -15.87 2.61 8.89
C GLY A 40 -16.38 2.64 7.45
N VAL A 41 -15.79 3.49 6.62
CA VAL A 41 -16.22 3.66 5.24
C VAL A 41 -15.99 2.35 4.48
N PRO A 42 -17.04 1.66 4.01
CA PRO A 42 -16.88 0.40 3.32
C PRO A 42 -16.14 0.63 2.00
N ILE A 43 -15.34 -0.35 1.58
CA ILE A 43 -14.74 -0.30 0.25
C ILE A 43 -15.86 -0.45 -0.79
N ALA A 44 -16.21 0.66 -1.43
CA ALA A 44 -17.27 0.73 -2.42
C ALA A 44 -16.87 0.04 -3.73
N GLY A 45 -15.57 0.08 -4.07
CA GLY A 45 -15.03 -0.61 -5.23
C GLY A 45 -13.62 -0.19 -5.59
N VAL A 46 -13.04 -0.95 -6.51
CA VAL A 46 -11.73 -0.67 -7.10
C VAL A 46 -11.92 -0.22 -8.55
N ILE A 47 -11.37 0.95 -8.88
CA ILE A 47 -11.31 1.50 -10.23
C ILE A 47 -9.87 1.38 -10.71
N VAL A 48 -9.67 0.79 -11.88
CA VAL A 48 -8.34 0.67 -12.50
C VAL A 48 -8.30 1.61 -13.70
N LYS A 49 -7.20 2.33 -13.86
CA LYS A 49 -6.96 3.28 -14.96
C LYS A 49 -5.58 3.04 -15.55
N GLY A 50 -5.44 3.22 -16.86
CA GLY A 50 -4.17 3.10 -17.57
C GLY A 50 -3.74 1.67 -17.91
N ASN A 51 -4.60 0.68 -17.68
CA ASN A 51 -4.37 -0.69 -18.12
C ASN A 51 -4.87 -0.88 -19.56
N ASP A 52 -4.08 -1.52 -20.41
CA ASP A 52 -4.41 -1.85 -21.80
C ASP A 52 -4.10 -3.32 -22.09
N ILE A 53 -2.90 -3.78 -21.70
CA ILE A 53 -2.42 -5.15 -21.87
C ILE A 53 -2.89 -6.05 -20.74
N VAL A 54 -2.71 -5.63 -19.47
CA VAL A 54 -3.12 -6.45 -18.33
C VAL A 54 -4.62 -6.26 -18.10
N PRO A 55 -5.40 -7.36 -18.03
CA PRO A 55 -6.83 -7.25 -17.79
C PRO A 55 -7.11 -6.61 -16.44
N THR A 56 -8.08 -5.69 -16.41
CA THR A 56 -8.58 -5.05 -15.19
C THR A 56 -8.95 -6.07 -14.10
N ALA A 57 -9.46 -7.24 -14.48
CA ALA A 57 -9.81 -8.30 -13.54
C ALA A 57 -8.60 -8.84 -12.76
N THR A 58 -7.44 -9.00 -13.41
CA THR A 58 -6.19 -9.44 -12.76
C THR A 58 -5.74 -8.43 -11.71
N ILE A 59 -5.72 -7.15 -12.09
CA ILE A 59 -5.32 -6.06 -11.20
C ILE A 59 -6.28 -5.94 -10.00
N LYS A 60 -7.60 -6.04 -10.24
CA LYS A 60 -8.60 -6.06 -9.18
C LYS A 60 -8.45 -7.26 -8.24
N GLY A 61 -8.09 -8.44 -8.77
CA GLY A 61 -7.81 -9.63 -7.97
C GLY A 61 -6.66 -9.39 -6.99
N LEU A 62 -5.53 -8.86 -7.48
CA LEU A 62 -4.36 -8.54 -6.65
C LEU A 62 -4.66 -7.49 -5.59
N ALA A 63 -5.42 -6.45 -5.95
CA ALA A 63 -5.90 -5.44 -5.00
C ALA A 63 -6.84 -6.04 -3.94
N ALA A 64 -7.67 -7.02 -4.31
CA ALA A 64 -8.53 -7.72 -3.37
C ALA A 64 -7.74 -8.61 -2.40
N ASP A 65 -6.65 -9.22 -2.84
CA ASP A 65 -5.79 -10.09 -2.02
C ASP A 65 -5.07 -9.34 -0.89
N VAL A 66 -4.71 -8.08 -1.14
CA VAL A 66 -4.13 -7.21 -0.10
C VAL A 66 -5.17 -6.64 0.85
N GLY A 67 -6.46 -6.69 0.48
CA GLY A 67 -7.59 -6.33 1.35
C GLY A 67 -8.55 -5.29 0.77
N PHE A 68 -8.27 -4.72 -0.41
CA PHE A 68 -9.16 -3.76 -1.05
C PHE A 68 -10.29 -4.49 -1.80
N ARG A 69 -11.24 -5.03 -1.03
CA ARG A 69 -12.38 -5.78 -1.53
C ARG A 69 -13.65 -5.49 -0.75
N SER A 70 -14.79 -5.80 -1.38
CA SER A 70 -16.09 -5.74 -0.73
C SER A 70 -16.09 -6.53 0.59
N GLY A 71 -16.67 -5.93 1.63
CA GLY A 71 -16.66 -6.46 3.00
C GLY A 71 -15.46 -6.00 3.85
N SER A 72 -14.48 -5.31 3.26
CA SER A 72 -13.48 -4.55 4.01
C SER A 72 -13.92 -3.10 4.17
N TYR A 73 -13.45 -2.43 5.20
CA TYR A 73 -13.79 -1.04 5.48
C TYR A 73 -12.59 -0.26 6.00
N ILE A 74 -12.62 1.05 5.81
CA ILE A 74 -11.60 1.99 6.26
C ILE A 74 -12.11 2.66 7.53
N GLN A 75 -11.37 2.47 8.61
CA GLN A 75 -11.63 3.09 9.90
C GLN A 75 -10.50 4.07 10.20
N GLY A 76 -10.72 5.35 9.89
CA GLY A 76 -9.69 6.39 9.97
C GLY A 76 -8.50 6.08 9.05
N ASP A 77 -7.36 5.74 9.64
CA ASP A 77 -6.12 5.38 8.94
C ASP A 77 -5.87 3.87 8.91
N THR A 78 -6.88 3.06 9.19
CA THR A 78 -6.77 1.60 9.24
C THR A 78 -7.68 0.95 8.20
N LEU A 79 -7.13 0.03 7.40
CA LEU A 79 -7.90 -0.90 6.60
C LEU A 79 -8.23 -2.13 7.46
N VAL A 80 -9.52 -2.33 7.70
CA VAL A 80 -10.03 -3.50 8.43
C VAL A 80 -10.57 -4.51 7.42
N THR A 81 -9.98 -5.69 7.44
CA THR A 81 -10.39 -6.84 6.63
C THR A 81 -10.96 -7.94 7.54
N SER A 82 -11.55 -8.98 6.95
CA SER A 82 -12.06 -10.13 7.71
C SER A 82 -11.00 -10.93 8.47
N LYS A 83 -9.70 -10.76 8.16
CA LYS A 83 -8.60 -11.53 8.76
C LYS A 83 -7.63 -10.68 9.58
N ARG A 84 -7.47 -9.39 9.25
CA ARG A 84 -6.46 -8.51 9.82
C ARG A 84 -6.87 -7.04 9.77
N LYS A 85 -6.34 -6.26 10.71
CA LYS A 85 -6.32 -4.80 10.69
C LYS A 85 -4.92 -4.35 10.27
N VAL A 86 -4.81 -3.49 9.26
CA VAL A 86 -3.53 -3.01 8.73
C VAL A 86 -3.60 -1.49 8.55
N PRO A 87 -2.49 -0.76 8.80
CA PRO A 87 -2.42 0.66 8.47
C PRO A 87 -2.72 0.89 6.99
N LEU A 88 -3.51 1.90 6.67
CA LEU A 88 -3.97 2.19 5.31
C LEU A 88 -2.79 2.47 4.37
N GLU A 89 -1.79 3.23 4.84
CA GLU A 89 -0.55 3.48 4.10
C GLU A 89 0.20 2.18 3.79
N GLY A 90 0.30 1.28 4.77
CA GLY A 90 0.90 -0.04 4.57
C GLY A 90 0.11 -0.90 3.58
N ALA A 91 -1.23 -0.82 3.61
CA ALA A 91 -2.09 -1.51 2.67
C ALA A 91 -1.95 -0.96 1.24
N ILE A 92 -1.83 0.37 1.08
CA ILE A 92 -1.58 1.05 -0.19
C ILE A 92 -0.26 0.60 -0.79
N ASN A 93 0.84 0.67 -0.03
CA ASN A 93 2.16 0.21 -0.49
C ASN A 93 2.15 -1.27 -0.88
N ASN A 94 1.48 -2.11 -0.10
CA ASN A 94 1.35 -3.54 -0.42
C ASN A 94 0.54 -3.75 -1.72
N ALA A 95 -0.48 -2.94 -1.97
CA ALA A 95 -1.26 -2.99 -3.20
C ALA A 95 -0.42 -2.57 -4.41
N GLU A 96 0.36 -1.49 -4.29
CA GLU A 96 1.26 -1.04 -5.35
C GLU A 96 2.26 -2.13 -5.72
N ILE A 97 2.90 -2.74 -4.72
CA ILE A 97 3.81 -3.85 -4.92
C ILE A 97 3.08 -5.03 -5.58
N ALA A 98 1.94 -5.46 -5.04
CA ALA A 98 1.19 -6.61 -5.58
C ALA A 98 0.78 -6.38 -7.04
N VAL A 99 0.26 -5.20 -7.37
CA VAL A 99 -0.16 -4.84 -8.72
C VAL A 99 1.02 -4.68 -9.67
N SER A 100 2.19 -4.22 -9.22
CA SER A 100 3.38 -4.15 -10.07
C SER A 100 3.81 -5.52 -10.63
N TYR A 101 3.50 -6.60 -9.89
CA TYR A 101 3.73 -7.98 -10.31
C TYR A 101 2.51 -8.62 -11.02
N ALA A 102 1.57 -7.82 -11.54
CA ALA A 102 0.48 -8.37 -12.35
C ALA A 102 1.03 -8.88 -13.70
N ALA A 103 0.93 -10.18 -13.91
CA ALA A 103 1.29 -10.80 -15.18
C ALA A 103 0.13 -10.77 -16.18
N ILE A 104 0.47 -10.78 -17.47
CA ILE A 104 -0.51 -11.06 -18.53
C ILE A 104 -0.97 -12.52 -18.37
N PRO A 105 -2.28 -12.80 -18.25
CA PRO A 105 -2.78 -14.16 -18.05
C PRO A 105 -2.24 -15.16 -19.07
N GLY A 106 -1.75 -16.30 -18.60
CA GLY A 106 -1.16 -17.34 -19.44
C GLY A 106 0.30 -17.09 -19.85
N THR A 107 0.95 -16.04 -19.33
CA THR A 107 2.36 -15.72 -19.60
C THR A 107 3.14 -15.47 -18.30
N GLN A 108 4.46 -15.26 -18.43
CA GLN A 108 5.34 -14.79 -17.35
C GLN A 108 5.83 -13.35 -17.60
N ILE A 109 5.06 -12.57 -18.37
CA ILE A 109 5.42 -11.19 -18.72
C ILE A 109 4.71 -10.23 -17.76
N TYR A 110 5.49 -9.33 -17.16
CA TYR A 110 5.03 -8.30 -16.22
C TYR A 110 5.23 -6.92 -16.86
N PRO A 111 4.22 -6.41 -17.60
CA PRO A 111 4.38 -5.18 -18.37
C PRO A 111 4.21 -3.91 -17.54
N ILE A 112 3.83 -4.00 -16.26
CA ILE A 112 3.56 -2.82 -15.42
C ILE A 112 4.88 -2.24 -14.91
N THR A 113 5.14 -0.97 -15.22
CA THR A 113 6.38 -0.26 -14.82
C THR A 113 6.18 0.62 -13.60
N ALA A 114 4.99 1.21 -13.44
CA ALA A 114 4.66 2.03 -12.29
C ALA A 114 3.19 1.87 -11.90
N VAL A 115 2.92 1.97 -10.61
CA VAL A 115 1.60 1.89 -10.01
C VAL A 115 1.46 3.00 -8.98
N ASP A 116 0.29 3.63 -8.95
CA ASP A 116 -0.12 4.60 -7.94
C ASP A 116 -1.51 4.22 -7.42
N VAL A 117 -1.61 3.94 -6.11
CA VAL A 117 -2.87 3.54 -5.48
C VAL A 117 -3.37 4.67 -4.58
N LYS A 118 -4.56 5.17 -4.90
CA LYS A 118 -5.24 6.24 -4.14
C LYS A 118 -6.52 5.72 -3.53
N VAL A 119 -6.71 6.00 -2.25
CA VAL A 119 -7.90 5.59 -1.51
C VAL A 119 -8.64 6.83 -1.04
N ASP A 120 -9.88 6.98 -1.47
CA ASP A 120 -10.77 8.01 -0.97
C ASP A 120 -11.43 7.54 0.33
N LYS A 121 -11.05 8.18 1.45
CA LYS A 121 -11.55 7.86 2.79
C LYS A 121 -13.00 8.26 3.01
N ILE A 122 -13.60 9.06 2.13
CA ILE A 122 -14.99 9.52 2.24
C ILE A 122 -15.90 8.56 1.46
N THR A 123 -15.53 8.24 0.22
CA THR A 123 -16.36 7.39 -0.67
C THR A 123 -16.02 5.91 -0.60
N GLY A 124 -14.84 5.54 -0.07
CA GLY A 124 -14.36 4.16 -0.05
C GLY A 124 -13.93 3.63 -1.42
N ILE A 125 -13.74 4.53 -2.40
CA ILE A 125 -13.29 4.18 -3.74
C ILE A 125 -11.76 4.08 -3.76
N VAL A 126 -11.27 2.96 -4.24
CA VAL A 126 -9.83 2.73 -4.47
C VAL A 126 -9.55 2.92 -5.95
N THR A 127 -8.72 3.91 -6.29
CA THR A 127 -8.26 4.16 -7.65
C THR A 127 -6.83 3.64 -7.81
N ILE A 128 -6.64 2.74 -8.75
CA ILE A 128 -5.34 2.16 -9.10
C ILE A 128 -4.99 2.71 -10.48
N ASN A 129 -3.97 3.56 -10.53
CA ASN A 129 -3.40 4.04 -11.78
C ASN A 129 -2.20 3.15 -12.11
N VAL A 130 -2.18 2.64 -13.34
CA VAL A 130 -1.14 1.74 -13.82
C VAL A 130 -0.49 2.35 -15.05
N ILE A 131 0.83 2.23 -15.15
CA ILE A 131 1.60 2.57 -16.34
C ILE A 131 2.21 1.27 -16.87
N GLU A 132 1.84 0.91 -18.09
CA GLU A 132 2.32 -0.30 -18.76
C GLU A 132 3.40 0.05 -19.81
N ASP A 133 4.41 -0.81 -19.93
CA ASP A 133 5.40 -0.79 -21.00
C ASP A 133 5.07 -1.85 -22.06
N PHE A 134 4.67 -1.36 -23.23
CA PHE A 134 4.33 -2.18 -24.39
C PHE A 134 5.57 -2.81 -25.05
N GLN A 135 6.77 -2.26 -24.85
CA GLN A 135 7.99 -2.81 -25.43
C GLN A 135 8.37 -4.15 -24.78
N ALA A 136 7.92 -4.40 -23.56
CA ALA A 136 8.12 -5.66 -22.86
C ALA A 136 7.36 -6.83 -23.50
N VAL A 137 6.34 -6.54 -24.33
CA VAL A 137 5.50 -7.55 -25.00
C VAL A 137 5.95 -7.72 -26.44
N VAL A 138 6.87 -8.67 -26.67
CA VAL A 138 7.29 -9.04 -28.03
C VAL A 138 6.29 -10.05 -28.59
N VAL A 139 5.39 -9.60 -29.46
CA VAL A 139 4.54 -10.48 -30.28
C VAL A 139 5.38 -10.95 -31.48
N LYS A 140 5.63 -12.26 -31.58
CA LYS A 140 6.18 -12.88 -32.79
C LYS A 140 5.07 -13.41 -33.67
#